data_AF-A0A535N501-F1
#
_entry.id   AF-A0A535N501-F1
#
_cell.length_a   1.000
_cell.length_b   1.000
_cell.length_c   1.000
_cell.angle_alpha   90.00
_cell.angle_beta   90.00
_cell.angle_gamma   90.00
#
_symmetry.space_group_name_H-M   'P 1'
#
loop_
_entity.id
_entity.type
_entity.pdbx_description
1 polymer ?
#
loop_
_entity_poly.entity_id
_entity_poly.type
_entity_poly.pdbx_seq_one_letter_code
_entity_poly.pdbx_strand_id
1 'polypeptide(L)'
;MSLIPDTVRRELEARFRDRLAGPVHLSLYTRPGSARLILPAGLGCATCDETRQMAELIQQSAPEKVTLEVVDVSRDPARAEADGVDEVPTIRIGSASDAARIAFQGLPVGTEFPALIDAVERTSRGEHGLSQESLAGLARLKEPAEVLVFATPT
;
A
#
# COMPACT_ATOMS: atom_id res chain seq x y z
N MET A 1 13.54 -2.76 17.47
CA MET A 1 13.36 -1.31 17.69
C MET A 1 12.29 -0.88 16.72
N SER A 2 11.20 -0.26 17.18
CA SER A 2 10.16 0.27 16.28
C SER A 2 10.80 1.30 15.36
N LEU A 3 10.72 1.09 14.05
CA LEU A 3 11.18 2.08 13.05
C LEU A 3 10.36 3.37 13.11
N ILE A 4 9.21 3.34 13.78
CA ILE A 4 8.22 4.41 13.74
C ILE A 4 8.06 5.01 15.14
N PRO A 5 8.36 6.32 15.31
CA PRO A 5 8.18 7.02 16.58
C PRO A 5 6.71 7.13 17.00
N ASP A 6 6.44 7.14 18.31
CA ASP A 6 5.08 7.29 18.87
C ASP A 6 4.42 8.64 18.53
N THR A 7 5.21 9.65 18.16
CA THR A 7 4.69 10.93 17.67
C THR A 7 4.00 10.76 16.32
N VAL A 8 4.64 10.04 15.39
CA VAL A 8 4.10 9.75 14.06
C VAL A 8 2.80 8.96 14.16
N ARG A 9 2.74 7.97 15.06
CA ARG A 9 1.51 7.21 15.33
C ARG A 9 0.36 8.12 15.74
N ARG A 10 0.58 9.01 16.72
CA ARG A 10 -0.46 9.92 17.22
C ARG A 10 -0.92 10.91 16.16
N GLU A 11 0.00 11.41 15.34
CA GLU A 11 -0.32 12.28 14.20
C GLU A 11 -1.18 11.55 13.16
N LEU A 12 -0.83 10.30 12.85
CA LEU A 12 -1.58 9.48 11.90
C LEU A 12 -2.99 9.14 12.40
N GLU A 13 -3.11 8.78 13.68
CA GLU A 13 -4.40 8.53 14.34
C GLU A 13 -5.31 9.78 14.30
N ALA A 14 -4.76 10.95 14.65
CA ALA A 14 -5.50 12.20 14.59
C ALA A 14 -5.95 12.51 13.16
N ARG A 15 -5.05 12.34 12.20
CA ARG A 15 -5.31 12.58 10.77
C ARG A 15 -6.41 11.65 10.24
N PHE A 16 -6.34 10.35 10.52
CA PHE A 16 -7.30 9.37 10.03
C PHE A 16 -8.68 9.47 10.66
N ARG A 17 -8.76 9.92 11.91
CA ARG A 17 -10.04 10.18 12.59
C ARG A 17 -10.92 11.13 11.78
N ASP A 18 -10.32 12.20 11.26
CA ASP A 18 -11.05 13.27 10.57
C ASP A 18 -11.16 13.05 9.05
N ARG A 19 -10.22 12.30 8.45
CA ARG A 19 -10.06 12.19 6.99
C ARG A 19 -10.62 10.92 6.35
N LEU A 20 -10.78 9.83 7.11
CA LEU A 20 -11.32 8.58 6.58
C LEU A 20 -12.84 8.57 6.67
N ALA A 21 -13.53 8.27 5.57
CA ALA A 21 -14.99 8.20 5.51
C ALA A 21 -15.51 6.76 5.44
N GLY A 22 -14.92 5.94 4.57
CA GLY A 22 -15.28 4.54 4.35
C GLY A 22 -14.14 3.55 4.69
N PRO A 23 -14.45 2.24 4.67
CA PRO A 23 -13.48 1.18 4.90
C PRO A 23 -12.44 1.07 3.79
N VAL A 24 -11.21 0.74 4.16
CA VAL A 24 -10.06 0.51 3.29
C VAL A 24 -9.45 -0.86 3.59
N HIS A 25 -9.15 -1.59 2.53
CA HIS A 25 -8.50 -2.89 2.59
C HIS A 25 -7.06 -2.74 2.09
N LEU A 26 -6.11 -3.06 2.97
CA LEU A 26 -4.70 -3.16 2.63
C LEU A 26 -4.34 -4.63 2.46
N SER A 27 -3.69 -4.96 1.35
CA SER A 27 -3.07 -6.28 1.15
C SER A 27 -1.57 -6.09 0.98
N LEU A 28 -0.80 -6.62 1.93
CA LEU A 28 0.65 -6.61 1.88
C LEU A 28 1.15 -7.95 1.36
N TYR A 29 1.80 -7.93 0.21
CA TYR A 29 2.51 -9.07 -0.35
C TYR A 29 3.96 -8.99 0.10
N THR A 30 4.41 -10.05 0.73
CA THR A 30 5.71 -10.11 1.36
C THR A 30 6.29 -11.50 1.24
N ARG A 31 7.56 -11.63 1.58
CA ARG A 31 8.26 -12.91 1.72
C ARG A 31 9.05 -12.86 3.02
N PRO A 32 9.16 -13.96 3.78
CA PRO A 32 9.97 -14.00 4.98
C PRO A 32 11.37 -13.45 4.70
N GLY A 33 11.78 -12.45 5.49
CA GLY A 33 13.16 -12.00 5.51
C GLY A 33 14.06 -13.17 5.88
N SER A 34 15.18 -13.32 5.18
CA SER A 34 16.21 -14.29 5.55
C SER A 34 17.00 -13.76 6.74
N ALA A 35 16.33 -13.61 7.89
CA ALA A 35 16.82 -12.91 9.09
C ALA A 35 18.11 -13.50 9.71
N ARG A 36 18.73 -14.51 9.08
CA ARG A 36 20.00 -15.12 9.50
C ARG A 36 20.98 -15.40 8.35
N LEU A 37 20.63 -15.12 7.10
CA LEU A 37 21.49 -15.42 5.94
C LEU A 37 21.55 -14.19 5.03
N ILE A 38 22.77 -13.74 4.74
CA ILE A 38 23.03 -12.85 3.61
C ILE A 38 22.79 -13.68 2.35
N LEU A 39 21.69 -13.42 1.69
CA LEU A 39 21.33 -14.08 0.45
C LEU A 39 21.96 -13.34 -0.75
N PRO A 40 22.29 -14.04 -1.85
CA PRO A 40 22.69 -13.40 -3.10
C PRO A 40 21.65 -12.39 -3.59
N ALA A 41 22.06 -11.42 -4.41
CA ALA A 41 21.13 -10.47 -5.03
C ALA A 41 20.00 -11.22 -5.76
N GLY A 42 18.74 -10.87 -5.45
CA GLY A 42 17.54 -11.54 -5.96
C GLY A 42 17.00 -12.69 -5.09
N LEU A 43 17.68 -13.04 -3.99
CA LEU A 43 17.19 -14.02 -3.02
C LEU A 43 16.78 -13.30 -1.72
N GLY A 44 15.54 -13.49 -1.29
CA GLY A 44 14.97 -12.82 -0.10
C GLY A 44 14.30 -11.47 -0.40
N CYS A 45 13.90 -10.76 0.65
CA CYS A 45 13.27 -9.44 0.55
C CYS A 45 13.82 -8.53 1.65
N ALA A 46 14.74 -7.63 1.27
CA ALA A 46 15.49 -6.82 2.21
C ALA A 46 14.63 -5.81 2.98
N THR A 47 13.52 -5.35 2.38
CA THR A 47 12.67 -4.28 2.93
C THR A 47 11.28 -4.76 3.34
N CYS A 48 11.04 -6.08 3.32
CA CYS A 48 9.73 -6.66 3.60
C CYS A 48 9.30 -6.44 5.06
N ASP A 49 10.22 -6.54 6.01
CA ASP A 49 9.93 -6.39 7.43
C ASP A 49 9.61 -4.92 7.76
N GLU A 50 10.32 -3.97 7.16
CA GLU A 50 10.06 -2.54 7.30
C GLU A 50 8.72 -2.15 6.66
N THR A 51 8.44 -2.68 5.46
CA THR A 51 7.15 -2.43 4.78
C THR A 51 5.99 -3.03 5.57
N ARG A 52 6.18 -4.17 6.22
CA ARG A 52 5.21 -4.78 7.13
C ARG A 52 4.92 -3.91 8.34
N GLN A 53 5.95 -3.42 9.02
CA GLN A 53 5.77 -2.50 10.16
C GLN A 53 5.01 -1.24 9.76
N MET A 54 5.23 -0.74 8.54
CA MET A 54 4.53 0.43 8.01
C MET A 54 3.05 0.14 7.73
N ALA A 55 2.73 -0.98 7.08
CA ALA A 55 1.35 -1.38 6.84
C ALA A 55 0.60 -1.63 8.17
N GLU A 56 1.27 -2.25 9.15
CA GLU A 56 0.73 -2.46 10.51
C GLU A 56 0.47 -1.13 11.23
N LEU A 57 1.34 -0.13 11.09
CA LEU A 57 1.10 1.21 11.64
C LEU A 57 -0.20 1.80 11.08
N ILE A 58 -0.37 1.77 9.75
CA ILE A 58 -1.54 2.37 9.09
C ILE A 58 -2.82 1.69 9.56
N GLN A 59 -2.80 0.35 9.67
CA GLN A 59 -3.92 -0.41 10.23
C GLN A 59 -4.22 -0.04 11.68
N GLN A 60 -3.18 0.02 12.54
CA GLN A 60 -3.32 0.35 13.96
C GLN A 60 -3.80 1.78 14.19
N SER A 61 -3.53 2.71 13.28
CA SER A 61 -3.97 4.11 13.39
C SER A 61 -5.46 4.32 13.10
N ALA A 62 -6.13 3.36 12.45
CA ALA A 62 -7.57 3.40 12.22
C ALA A 62 -8.17 1.99 12.12
N PRO A 63 -8.13 1.19 13.19
CA PRO A 63 -8.42 -0.25 13.13
C PRO A 63 -9.88 -0.57 12.77
N GLU A 64 -10.80 0.37 12.99
CA GLU A 64 -12.21 0.24 12.62
C GLU A 64 -12.47 0.49 11.13
N LYS A 65 -11.56 1.18 10.43
CA LYS A 65 -11.72 1.57 9.02
C LYS A 65 -10.69 0.93 8.11
N VAL A 66 -9.52 0.59 8.63
CA VAL A 66 -8.41 0.01 7.86
C VAL A 66 -8.22 -1.42 8.29
N THR A 67 -8.28 -2.33 7.33
CA THR A 67 -7.95 -3.75 7.51
C THR A 67 -6.65 -4.05 6.79
N LEU A 68 -5.89 -5.02 7.31
CA LEU A 68 -4.63 -5.46 6.74
C LEU A 68 -4.63 -6.99 6.59
N GLU A 69 -4.46 -7.44 5.36
CA GLU A 69 -4.14 -8.82 5.02
C GLU A 69 -2.64 -8.91 4.68
N VAL A 70 -1.95 -9.92 5.21
CA VAL A 70 -0.54 -10.17 4.88
C VAL A 70 -0.44 -11.49 4.12
N VAL A 71 0.01 -11.42 2.87
CA VAL A 71 0.16 -12.54 1.95
C VAL A 71 1.64 -12.89 1.83
N ASP A 72 2.00 -14.11 2.23
CA ASP A 72 3.34 -14.65 2.02
C ASP A 72 3.40 -15.33 0.65
N VAL A 73 4.04 -14.67 -0.31
CA VAL A 73 4.11 -15.13 -1.71
C VAL A 73 4.92 -16.42 -1.88
N SER A 74 5.75 -16.79 -0.89
CA SER A 74 6.44 -18.09 -0.91
C SER A 74 5.53 -19.25 -0.52
N ARG A 75 4.41 -18.97 0.16
CA ARG A 75 3.43 -19.97 0.60
C ARG A 75 2.21 -20.02 -0.32
N ASP A 76 1.84 -18.88 -0.90
CA ASP A 76 0.69 -18.74 -1.78
C ASP A 76 1.05 -17.94 -3.05
N PRO A 77 1.83 -18.54 -3.97
CA PRO A 77 2.21 -17.88 -5.21
C PRO A 77 1.00 -17.64 -6.14
N ALA A 78 -0.02 -18.51 -6.08
CA ALA A 78 -1.22 -18.38 -6.89
C ALA A 78 -2.03 -17.12 -6.52
N ARG A 79 -2.07 -16.75 -5.24
CA ARG A 79 -2.68 -15.49 -4.80
C ARG A 79 -1.98 -14.27 -5.38
N ALA A 80 -0.64 -14.25 -5.39
CA ALA A 80 0.14 -13.15 -5.95
C ALA A 80 -0.13 -12.98 -7.45
N GLU A 81 -0.15 -14.09 -8.20
CA GLU A 81 -0.46 -14.10 -9.64
C GLU A 81 -1.90 -13.60 -9.91
N ALA A 82 -2.88 -14.08 -9.15
CA ALA A 82 -4.28 -13.67 -9.30
C ALA A 82 -4.49 -12.17 -9.06
N ASP A 83 -3.72 -11.59 -8.13
CA ASP A 83 -3.80 -10.16 -7.81
C ASP A 83 -2.87 -9.29 -8.66
N GLY A 84 -2.12 -9.88 -9.60
CA GLY A 84 -1.16 -9.16 -10.46
C GLY A 84 -0.03 -8.53 -9.66
N VAL A 85 0.58 -9.31 -8.75
CA VAL A 85 1.73 -8.90 -7.95
C VAL A 85 2.96 -9.71 -8.37
N ASP A 86 3.83 -9.06 -9.13
CA ASP A 86 5.05 -9.68 -9.65
C ASP A 86 6.24 -9.57 -8.68
N GLU A 87 6.25 -8.53 -7.85
CA GLU A 87 7.39 -8.14 -7.02
C GLU A 87 6.97 -7.90 -5.56
N VAL A 88 7.91 -8.13 -4.64
CA VAL A 88 7.72 -7.91 -3.19
C VAL A 88 8.81 -7.01 -2.60
N PRO A 89 8.49 -6.18 -1.58
CA PRO A 89 7.18 -6.03 -0.96
C PRO A 89 6.24 -5.18 -1.81
N THR A 90 4.94 -5.47 -1.78
CA THR A 90 3.91 -4.67 -2.46
C THR A 90 2.73 -4.43 -1.52
N ILE A 91 2.34 -3.17 -1.34
CA ILE A 91 1.11 -2.79 -0.64
C ILE A 91 0.05 -2.45 -1.68
N ARG A 92 -1.04 -3.21 -1.69
CA ARG A 92 -2.24 -2.88 -2.48
C ARG A 92 -3.29 -2.22 -1.60
N ILE A 93 -3.99 -1.23 -2.16
CA ILE A 93 -5.03 -0.47 -1.47
C ILE A 93 -6.34 -0.58 -2.27
N GLY A 94 -7.39 -1.03 -1.60
CA GLY A 94 -8.76 -1.10 -2.12
C GLY A 94 -9.78 -0.51 -1.17
N SER A 95 -10.98 -0.22 -1.69
CA SER A 95 -12.14 0.16 -0.89
C SER A 95 -13.04 -1.07 -0.69
N ALA A 96 -14.11 -0.96 0.10
CA ALA A 96 -15.10 -2.04 0.18
C ALA A 96 -15.86 -2.29 -1.14
N SER A 97 -15.95 -1.29 -2.03
CA SER A 97 -16.68 -1.39 -3.30
C SER A 97 -15.80 -1.76 -4.49
N ASP A 98 -14.49 -1.56 -4.39
CA ASP A 98 -13.55 -1.72 -5.50
C ASP A 98 -12.36 -2.58 -5.12
N ALA A 99 -12.00 -3.48 -6.05
CA ALA A 99 -10.76 -4.24 -5.97
C ALA A 99 -9.56 -3.31 -5.75
N ALA A 100 -8.54 -3.81 -5.05
CA ALA A 100 -7.34 -3.03 -4.76
C ALA A 100 -6.55 -2.76 -6.06
N ARG A 101 -6.79 -1.60 -6.69
CA ARG A 101 -6.17 -1.20 -7.97
C ARG A 101 -4.99 -0.25 -7.81
N ILE A 102 -4.77 0.30 -6.61
CA ILE A 102 -3.60 1.10 -6.27
C ILE A 102 -2.56 0.18 -5.64
N ALA A 103 -1.33 0.22 -6.14
CA ALA A 103 -0.22 -0.57 -5.62
C ALA A 103 1.02 0.29 -5.38
N PHE A 104 1.69 0.07 -4.25
CA PHE A 104 3.00 0.60 -3.93
C PHE A 104 3.97 -0.58 -3.90
N GLN A 105 4.83 -0.66 -4.90
CA GLN A 105 5.87 -1.68 -5.01
C GLN A 105 7.17 -1.14 -4.41
N GLY A 106 7.72 -1.84 -3.42
CA GLY A 106 8.86 -1.40 -2.62
C GLY A 106 8.47 -0.80 -1.27
N LEU A 107 9.45 -0.22 -0.58
CA LEU A 107 9.27 0.42 0.73
C LEU A 107 8.96 1.92 0.55
N PRO A 108 7.73 2.39 0.86
CA PRO A 108 7.32 3.79 0.64
C PRO A 108 7.79 4.69 1.77
N VAL A 109 9.09 5.04 1.77
CA VAL A 109 9.72 5.96 2.74
C VAL A 109 10.03 7.32 2.10
N GLY A 110 10.43 8.29 2.93
CA GLY A 110 10.73 9.64 2.46
C GLY A 110 9.48 10.36 1.96
N THR A 111 9.55 10.90 0.74
CA THR A 111 8.43 11.61 0.08
C THR A 111 7.26 10.70 -0.28
N GLU A 112 7.49 9.40 -0.35
CA GLU A 112 6.46 8.42 -0.73
C GLU A 112 5.56 8.02 0.46
N PHE A 113 6.02 8.21 1.70
CA PHE A 113 5.17 7.91 2.86
C PHE A 113 3.91 8.81 2.89
N PRO A 114 4.01 10.14 2.74
CA PRO A 114 2.82 10.99 2.56
C PRO A 114 1.93 10.59 1.38
N ALA A 115 2.51 10.14 0.26
CA ALA A 115 1.74 9.69 -0.91
C ALA A 115 0.92 8.42 -0.59
N LEU A 116 1.49 7.49 0.16
CA LEU A 116 0.77 6.31 0.66
C LEU A 116 -0.40 6.71 1.57
N ILE A 117 -0.19 7.64 2.49
CA ILE A 117 -1.25 8.15 3.38
C ILE A 117 -2.37 8.83 2.57
N ASP A 118 -2.03 9.65 1.57
CA ASP A 118 -3.00 10.30 0.69
C ASP A 118 -3.80 9.28 -0.14
N ALA A 119 -3.16 8.21 -0.62
CA ALA A 119 -3.84 7.14 -1.33
C ALA A 119 -4.88 6.41 -0.47
N VAL A 120 -4.53 6.08 0.78
CA VAL A 120 -5.47 5.47 1.75
C VAL A 120 -6.66 6.39 2.00
N GLU A 121 -6.39 7.67 2.20
CA GLU A 121 -7.40 8.70 2.44
C GLU A 121 -8.37 8.90 1.27
N ARG A 122 -7.85 9.02 0.05
CA ARG A 122 -8.66 9.17 -1.16
C ARG A 122 -9.51 7.93 -1.43
N THR A 123 -8.92 6.75 -1.23
CA THR A 123 -9.63 5.47 -1.35
C THR A 123 -10.77 5.39 -0.34
N SER A 124 -10.52 5.79 0.91
CA SER A 124 -11.54 5.82 1.96
C SER A 124 -12.70 6.78 1.64
N ARG A 125 -12.42 7.93 1.02
CA ARG A 125 -13.43 8.92 0.66
C ARG A 125 -14.13 8.65 -0.66
N GLY A 126 -13.58 7.77 -1.51
CA GLY A 126 -14.04 7.61 -2.90
C GLY A 126 -13.78 8.87 -3.75
N GLU A 127 -12.83 9.71 -3.35
CA GLU A 127 -12.53 11.00 -3.98
C GLU A 127 -11.23 10.93 -4.78
N HIS A 128 -11.32 11.01 -6.10
CA HIS A 128 -10.14 11.01 -6.98
C HIS A 128 -9.53 12.42 -7.16
N GLY A 129 -10.30 13.50 -6.92
CA GLY A 129 -9.82 14.89 -7.04
C GLY A 129 -9.44 15.31 -8.46
N LEU A 130 -10.01 14.64 -9.48
CA LEU A 130 -9.78 14.93 -10.89
C LEU A 130 -10.82 15.93 -11.40
N SER A 131 -10.44 16.78 -12.36
CA SER A 131 -11.36 17.69 -13.02
C SER A 131 -12.38 16.92 -13.88
N GLN A 132 -13.52 17.56 -14.18
CA GLN A 132 -14.52 16.99 -15.09
C GLN A 132 -13.96 16.75 -16.50
N GLU A 133 -13.02 17.58 -16.94
CA GLU A 133 -12.30 17.40 -18.21
C GLU A 133 -11.47 16.10 -18.19
N SER A 134 -10.69 15.87 -17.13
CA SER A 134 -9.91 14.65 -16.98
C SER A 134 -10.81 13.40 -16.91
N LEU A 135 -11.92 13.46 -16.18
CA LEU A 135 -12.89 12.37 -16.14
C LEU A 135 -13.50 12.07 -17.52
N ALA A 136 -13.87 13.11 -18.27
CA ALA A 136 -14.40 12.97 -19.63
C ALA A 136 -13.35 12.39 -20.60
N GLY A 137 -12.06 12.66 -20.37
CA GLY A 137 -10.96 12.03 -21.09
C GLY A 137 -10.81 10.55 -20.74
N LEU A 138 -10.76 10.22 -19.45
CA LEU A 138 -10.62 8.84 -18.95
C LEU A 138 -11.80 7.94 -19.37
N ALA A 139 -13.01 8.49 -19.44
CA ALA A 139 -14.20 7.77 -19.90
C ALA A 139 -14.12 7.29 -21.37
N ARG A 140 -13.14 7.77 -22.15
CA ARG A 140 -12.91 7.35 -23.54
C ARG A 140 -11.96 6.17 -23.67
N LEU A 141 -11.30 5.74 -22.59
CA LEU A 141 -10.43 4.58 -22.61
C LEU A 141 -11.25 3.32 -22.90
N LYS A 142 -10.82 2.55 -23.90
CA LYS A 142 -11.52 1.33 -24.36
C LYS A 142 -10.83 0.05 -23.92
N GLU A 143 -9.60 0.16 -23.44
CA GLU A 143 -8.75 -0.94 -23.04
C GLU A 143 -8.26 -0.68 -21.61
N PRO A 144 -7.96 -1.73 -20.82
CA PRO A 144 -7.30 -1.58 -19.54
C PRO A 144 -6.00 -0.80 -19.68
N ALA A 145 -5.79 0.18 -18.81
CA ALA A 145 -4.57 0.97 -18.77
C ALA A 145 -3.86 0.75 -17.43
N GLU A 146 -2.56 0.49 -17.50
CA GLU A 146 -1.67 0.44 -16.34
C GLU A 146 -0.79 1.69 -16.31
N VAL A 147 -0.65 2.29 -15.13
CA VAL A 147 0.17 3.48 -14.93
C VAL A 147 1.28 3.13 -13.93
N LEU A 148 2.52 3.12 -14.41
CA LEU A 148 3.70 2.88 -13.59
C LEU A 148 4.41 4.20 -13.31
N VAL A 149 4.60 4.51 -12.03
CA VAL A 149 5.35 5.69 -11.58
C VAL A 149 6.60 5.20 -10.86
N PHE A 150 7.76 5.46 -11.44
CA PHE A 150 9.04 5.13 -10.85
C PHE A 150 9.53 6.30 -10.00
N ALA A 151 9.71 6.07 -8.71
CA ALA A 151 10.13 7.08 -7.75
C ALA A 151 11.33 6.61 -6.92
N THR A 152 12.08 7.58 -6.39
CA THR A 152 13.10 7.36 -5.37
C THR A 152 12.66 8.02 -4.07
N PRO A 153 13.04 7.49 -2.89
CA PRO A 153 12.67 8.08 -1.60
C PRO A 153 13.27 9.47 -1.30
N THR A 154 13.96 10.08 -2.27
CA THR A 154 14.73 11.33 -2.19
C THR A 154 14.65 12.09 -3.50
#